data_AF-A0A968I2C0-F1
#
_entry.id   AF-A0A968I2C0-F1
#
_cell.length_a   1.000
_cell.length_b   1.000
_cell.length_c   1.000
_cell.angle_alpha   90.00
_cell.angle_beta   90.00
_cell.angle_gamma   90.00
#
_symmetry.space_group_name_H-M   'P 1'
#
loop_
_entity.id
_entity.type
_entity.pdbx_description
1 polymer ?
#
loop_
_entity_poly.entity_id
_entity_poly.type
_entity_poly.pdbx_seq_one_letter_code
_entity_poly.pdbx_strand_id
1 'polypeptide(L)'
;MNPSSDQRTANHEAELQTRISRMLELPKLLERAGRQIVAQRAERRTLERKLETLEASIRVRLIEQSTAFQALKNQADREAYLRDSLAKNSEWTFMRDRLESLTTAIEKAVSDKDALEHERKALKAALEREYAAIIERVLTDRQIAEAVARGGRVVA
;
A
#
# COMPACT_ATOMS: atom_id res chain seq x y z
N MET A 1 -26.54 3.92 -32.38
CA MET A 1 -26.39 5.37 -32.68
C MET A 1 -24.96 5.76 -32.36
N ASN A 2 -24.20 6.26 -33.33
CA ASN A 2 -22.83 6.75 -33.09
C ASN A 2 -22.88 8.17 -32.52
N PRO A 3 -22.08 8.51 -31.50
CA PRO A 3 -22.04 9.86 -30.93
C PRO A 3 -21.52 10.89 -31.96
N SER A 4 -22.07 12.10 -31.93
CA SER A 4 -21.62 13.25 -32.76
C SER A 4 -20.19 13.66 -32.41
N SER A 5 -19.50 14.41 -33.28
CA SER A 5 -18.11 14.82 -33.02
C SER A 5 -17.98 15.64 -31.73
N ASP A 6 -18.96 16.49 -31.45
CA ASP A 6 -18.97 17.37 -30.27
C ASP A 6 -19.21 16.59 -28.97
N GLN A 7 -19.95 15.47 -29.03
CA GLN A 7 -20.06 14.57 -27.89
C GLN A 7 -18.79 13.76 -27.64
N ARG A 8 -18.01 13.45 -28.68
CA ARG A 8 -16.73 12.73 -28.52
C ARG A 8 -15.65 13.61 -27.89
N THR A 9 -15.58 14.88 -28.27
CA THR A 9 -14.62 15.83 -27.69
C THR A 9 -14.94 16.13 -26.22
N ALA A 10 -16.22 16.39 -25.91
CA ALA A 10 -16.66 16.61 -24.53
C ALA A 10 -16.40 15.41 -23.61
N ASN A 11 -16.64 14.18 -24.11
CA ASN A 11 -16.36 12.96 -23.35
C ASN A 11 -14.86 12.78 -23.09
N HIS A 12 -14.01 13.10 -24.07
CA HIS A 12 -12.56 13.00 -23.93
C HIS A 12 -12.00 14.03 -22.93
N GLU A 13 -12.49 15.27 -22.96
CA GLU A 13 -12.10 16.30 -21.99
C GLU A 13 -12.52 15.92 -20.57
N ALA A 14 -13.72 15.38 -20.38
CA ALA A 14 -14.18 14.90 -19.09
C ALA A 14 -13.33 13.73 -18.55
N GLU A 15 -12.94 12.80 -19.43
CA GLU A 15 -12.05 11.69 -19.07
C GLU A 15 -10.66 12.19 -18.67
N LEU A 16 -10.10 13.14 -19.41
CA LEU A 16 -8.81 13.77 -19.11
C LEU A 16 -8.84 14.48 -17.75
N GLN A 17 -9.88 15.27 -17.47
CA GLN A 17 -10.06 15.94 -16.18
C GLN A 17 -10.18 14.95 -15.03
N THR A 18 -10.84 13.81 -15.25
CA THR A 18 -10.95 12.74 -14.25
C THR A 18 -9.57 12.14 -13.96
N ARG A 19 -8.78 11.85 -15.00
CA ARG A 19 -7.41 11.31 -14.85
C ARG A 19 -6.48 12.31 -14.14
N ILE A 20 -6.56 13.59 -14.47
CA ILE A 20 -5.78 14.65 -13.80
C ILE A 20 -6.17 14.75 -12.33
N SER A 21 -7.48 14.82 -12.03
CA SER A 21 -7.98 14.88 -10.65
C SER A 21 -7.48 13.69 -9.83
N ARG A 22 -7.58 12.48 -10.40
CA ARG A 22 -7.08 11.27 -9.76
C ARG A 22 -5.57 11.31 -9.52
N MET A 23 -4.80 11.79 -10.50
CA MET A 23 -3.34 11.94 -10.38
C MET A 23 -2.95 12.92 -9.26
N LEU A 24 -3.75 13.95 -9.00
CA LEU A 24 -3.54 14.91 -7.91
C LEU A 24 -3.96 14.37 -6.53
N GLU A 25 -4.89 13.42 -6.47
CA GLU A 25 -5.31 12.75 -5.22
C GLU A 25 -4.29 11.71 -4.74
N LEU A 26 -3.69 10.95 -5.67
CA LEU A 26 -2.81 9.82 -5.37
C LEU A 26 -1.66 10.14 -4.41
N PRO A 27 -0.95 11.29 -4.48
CA PRO A 27 0.08 11.63 -3.51
C PRO A 27 -0.42 11.64 -2.06
N LYS A 28 -1.62 12.19 -1.81
CA LYS A 28 -2.20 12.25 -0.46
C LYS A 28 -2.57 10.85 0.04
N LEU A 29 -3.11 10.01 -0.84
CA LEU A 29 -3.44 8.62 -0.51
C LEU A 29 -2.18 7.81 -0.20
N LEU A 30 -1.12 7.97 -0.99
CA LEU A 30 0.19 7.33 -0.77
C LEU A 30 0.83 7.75 0.54
N GLU A 31 0.78 9.04 0.86
CA GLU A 31 1.31 9.57 2.12
C GLU A 31 0.53 9.01 3.33
N ARG A 32 -0.80 8.96 3.24
CA ARG A 32 -1.66 8.38 4.27
C ARG A 32 -1.36 6.90 4.48
N ALA A 33 -1.25 6.13 3.39
CA ALA A 33 -0.89 4.71 3.44
C ALA A 33 0.51 4.51 4.06
N GLY A 34 1.48 5.34 3.67
CA GLY A 34 2.83 5.32 4.24
C GLY A 34 2.84 5.58 5.75
N ARG A 35 2.11 6.59 6.22
CA ARG A 35 1.96 6.89 7.66
C ARG A 35 1.30 5.74 8.42
N GLN A 36 0.27 5.12 7.84
CA GLN A 36 -0.41 3.97 8.45
C GLN A 36 0.54 2.77 8.60
N ILE A 37 1.32 2.45 7.57
CA ILE A 37 2.30 1.35 7.61
C ILE A 37 3.35 1.61 8.71
N VAL A 38 3.86 2.84 8.81
CA VAL A 38 4.84 3.21 9.85
C VAL A 38 4.24 3.05 11.25
N ALA A 39 3.02 3.53 11.46
CA ALA A 39 2.33 3.39 12.74
C ALA A 39 2.10 1.92 13.12
N GLN A 40 1.60 1.10 12.19
CA GLN A 40 1.36 -0.32 12.43
C GLN A 40 2.66 -1.09 12.71
N ARG A 41 3.76 -0.78 12.00
CA ARG A 41 5.09 -1.36 12.28
C ARG A 41 5.62 -0.95 13.65
N ALA A 42 5.36 0.28 14.09
CA ALA A 42 5.71 0.72 15.44
C ALA A 42 4.90 -0.03 16.50
N GLU A 43 3.58 -0.17 16.31
CA GLU A 43 2.71 -0.96 17.19
C GLU A 43 3.17 -2.41 17.28
N ARG A 44 3.48 -3.05 16.13
CA ARG A 44 3.99 -4.42 16.07
C ARG A 44 5.26 -4.60 16.90
N ARG A 45 6.26 -3.73 16.72
CA ARG A 45 7.53 -3.77 17.49
C ARG A 45 7.30 -3.59 18.99
N THR A 46 6.35 -2.74 19.38
CA THR A 46 6.00 -2.57 20.79
C THR A 46 5.33 -3.83 21.35
N LEU A 47 4.45 -4.49 20.58
CA LEU A 47 3.83 -5.74 21.00
C LEU A 47 4.81 -6.90 21.06
N GLU A 48 5.73 -7.04 20.10
CA GLU A 48 6.82 -8.02 20.12
C GLU A 48 7.61 -7.92 21.44
N ARG A 49 8.07 -6.72 21.81
CA ARG A 49 8.80 -6.49 23.08
C ARG A 49 7.96 -6.79 24.32
N LYS A 50 6.66 -6.47 24.30
CA LYS A 50 5.74 -6.77 25.40
C LYS A 50 5.55 -8.28 25.57
N LEU A 51 5.38 -9.00 24.47
CA LEU A 51 5.28 -10.46 24.48
C LEU A 51 6.55 -11.13 25.00
N GLU A 52 7.73 -10.67 24.57
CA GLU A 52 9.01 -11.17 25.08
C GLU A 52 9.15 -10.95 26.60
N THR A 53 8.78 -9.76 27.07
CA THR A 53 8.83 -9.42 28.49
C THR A 53 7.84 -10.26 29.30
N LEU A 54 6.63 -10.43 28.79
CA LEU A 54 5.58 -11.22 29.42
C LEU A 54 5.96 -12.71 29.48
N GLU A 55 6.46 -13.27 28.39
CA GLU A 55 6.96 -14.65 28.34
C GLU A 55 8.08 -14.86 29.35
N ALA A 56 9.06 -13.95 29.41
CA ALA A 56 10.14 -14.02 30.39
C ALA A 56 9.59 -14.02 31.83
N SER A 57 8.62 -13.15 32.13
CA SER A 57 7.99 -13.10 33.46
C SER A 57 7.26 -14.40 33.82
N ILE A 58 6.56 -15.01 32.86
CA ILE A 58 5.85 -16.28 33.03
C ILE A 58 6.86 -17.40 33.27
N ARG A 59 7.94 -17.43 32.48
CA ARG A 59 9.00 -18.43 32.62
C ARG A 59 9.66 -18.36 34.00
N VAL A 60 10.01 -17.16 34.48
CA VAL A 60 10.56 -16.98 35.83
C VAL A 60 9.58 -17.47 36.89
N ARG A 61 8.30 -17.09 36.79
CA ARG A 61 7.26 -17.54 37.72
C ARG A 61 7.12 -19.07 37.75
N LEU A 62 7.17 -19.72 36.59
CA LEU A 62 7.14 -21.19 36.50
C LEU A 62 8.35 -21.82 37.18
N ILE A 63 9.55 -21.28 36.96
CA ILE A 63 10.78 -21.77 37.59
C ILE A 63 10.71 -21.62 39.11
N GLU A 64 10.21 -20.50 39.61
CA GLU A 64 10.22 -20.19 41.05
C GLU A 64 9.08 -20.86 41.82
N GLN A 65 7.89 -20.97 41.21
CA GLN A 65 6.65 -21.25 41.94
C GLN A 65 5.93 -22.54 41.51
N SER A 66 6.29 -23.14 40.36
CA SER A 66 5.64 -24.35 39.88
C SER A 66 6.46 -25.61 40.20
N THR A 67 5.99 -26.37 41.18
CA THR A 67 6.56 -27.69 41.52
C THR A 67 6.46 -28.67 40.34
N ALA A 68 5.37 -28.61 39.57
CA ALA A 68 5.20 -29.41 38.36
C ALA A 68 6.26 -29.09 37.31
N PHE A 69 6.58 -27.81 37.10
CA PHE A 69 7.62 -27.38 36.17
C PHE A 69 9.03 -27.80 36.63
N GLN A 70 9.32 -27.65 37.92
CA GLN A 70 10.60 -28.04 38.51
C GLN A 70 10.85 -29.56 38.45
N ALA A 71 9.79 -30.37 38.54
CA ALA A 71 9.88 -31.82 38.45
C ALA A 71 10.24 -32.35 37.05
N LEU A 72 10.08 -31.54 36.00
CA LEU A 72 10.43 -31.92 34.63
C LEU A 72 11.94 -31.99 34.47
N LYS A 73 12.45 -33.13 34.00
CA LYS A 73 13.89 -33.39 33.82
C LYS A 73 14.41 -33.06 32.42
N ASN A 74 13.54 -33.12 31.42
CA ASN A 74 13.90 -32.87 30.03
C ASN A 74 13.53 -31.43 29.61
N GLN A 75 14.38 -30.83 28.78
CA GLN A 75 14.15 -29.50 28.21
C GLN A 75 12.92 -29.47 27.30
N ALA A 76 12.66 -30.53 26.54
CA ALA A 76 11.49 -30.60 25.66
C ALA A 76 10.17 -30.52 26.45
N ASP A 77 10.07 -31.24 27.57
CA ASP A 77 8.87 -31.23 28.41
C ASP A 77 8.68 -29.86 29.08
N ARG A 78 9.78 -29.21 29.51
CA ARG A 78 9.74 -27.84 30.06
C ARG A 78 9.24 -26.83 29.03
N GLU A 79 9.69 -26.93 27.79
CA GLU A 79 9.20 -26.07 26.70
C GLU A 79 7.73 -26.32 26.38
N ALA A 80 7.29 -27.58 26.36
CA ALA A 80 5.89 -27.92 26.18
C ALA A 80 5.02 -27.34 27.31
N TYR A 81 5.45 -27.47 28.57
CA TYR A 81 4.76 -26.89 29.73
C TYR A 81 4.71 -25.36 29.67
N LEU A 82 5.81 -24.70 29.26
CA LEU A 82 5.84 -23.26 29.07
C LEU A 82 4.84 -22.83 27.99
N ARG A 83 4.81 -23.50 26.84
CA ARG A 83 3.83 -23.20 25.76
C ARG A 83 2.40 -23.34 26.23
N ASP A 84 2.07 -24.40 26.97
CA ASP A 84 0.74 -24.59 27.56
C ASP A 84 0.40 -23.46 28.56
N SER A 85 1.37 -23.06 29.39
CA SER A 85 1.19 -21.95 30.33
C SER A 85 0.97 -20.61 29.64
N LEU A 86 1.66 -20.35 28.53
CA LEU A 86 1.47 -19.16 27.69
C LEU A 86 0.10 -19.18 27.02
N ALA A 87 -0.34 -20.33 26.50
CA ALA A 87 -1.65 -20.49 25.87
C ALA A 87 -2.81 -20.27 26.87
N LYS A 88 -2.61 -20.60 28.15
CA LYS A 88 -3.58 -20.33 29.22
C LYS A 88 -3.57 -18.88 29.70
N ASN A 89 -2.55 -18.10 29.34
CA ASN A 89 -2.46 -16.69 29.68
C ASN A 89 -3.28 -15.86 28.67
N SER A 90 -4.38 -15.26 29.14
CA SER A 90 -5.29 -14.48 28.29
C SER A 90 -4.65 -13.21 27.72
N GLU A 91 -3.73 -12.58 28.45
CA GLU A 91 -3.03 -11.39 27.99
C GLU A 91 -2.03 -11.75 26.88
N TRP A 92 -1.27 -12.83 27.06
CA TRP A 92 -0.31 -13.32 26.08
C TRP A 92 -1.01 -13.73 24.78
N THR A 93 -2.09 -14.52 24.88
CA THR A 93 -2.88 -14.94 23.70
C THR A 93 -3.48 -13.75 22.96
N PHE A 94 -4.10 -12.81 23.67
CA PHE A 94 -4.63 -11.58 23.06
C PHE A 94 -3.54 -10.77 22.33
N MET A 95 -2.38 -10.57 22.96
CA MET A 95 -1.27 -9.83 22.33
C MET A 95 -0.71 -10.58 21.11
N ARG A 96 -0.63 -11.91 21.17
CA ARG A 96 -0.16 -12.76 20.07
C ARG A 96 -1.13 -12.71 18.88
N ASP A 97 -2.42 -12.77 19.13
CA ASP A 97 -3.44 -12.66 18.07
C ASP A 97 -3.48 -11.25 17.48
N ARG A 98 -3.30 -10.22 18.30
CA ARG A 98 -3.15 -8.84 17.82
C ARG A 98 -1.90 -8.68 16.93
N LEU A 99 -0.79 -9.33 17.27
CA LEU A 99 0.43 -9.31 16.47
C LEU A 99 0.23 -9.99 15.11
N GLU A 100 -0.48 -11.11 15.07
CA GLU A 100 -0.86 -11.79 13.83
C GLU A 100 -1.75 -10.89 12.97
N SER A 101 -2.80 -10.31 13.57
CA SER A 101 -3.69 -9.35 12.92
C SER A 101 -2.95 -8.14 12.35
N LEU A 102 -1.99 -7.57 13.10
CA LEU A 102 -1.15 -6.47 12.63
C LEU A 102 -0.25 -6.86 11.46
N THR A 103 0.26 -8.09 11.46
CA THR A 103 1.12 -8.57 10.37
C THR A 103 0.32 -8.61 9.06
N THR A 104 -0.85 -9.24 9.06
CA THR A 104 -1.75 -9.25 7.90
C THR A 104 -2.19 -7.84 7.49
N ALA A 105 -2.49 -6.97 8.47
CA ALA A 105 -2.87 -5.58 8.19
C ALA A 105 -1.75 -4.77 7.53
N ILE A 106 -0.50 -4.98 7.94
CA ILE A 106 0.69 -4.35 7.34
C ILE A 106 0.88 -4.85 5.91
N GLU A 107 0.81 -6.17 5.68
CA GLU A 107 0.95 -6.76 4.34
C GLU A 107 -0.09 -6.19 3.38
N LYS A 108 -1.35 -6.14 3.81
CA LYS A 108 -2.42 -5.51 3.04
C LYS A 108 -2.14 -4.04 2.76
N ALA A 109 -1.75 -3.27 3.78
CA ALA A 109 -1.48 -1.84 3.61
C ALA A 109 -0.29 -1.58 2.66
N VAL A 110 0.73 -2.44 2.68
CA VAL A 110 1.86 -2.40 1.72
C VAL A 110 1.36 -2.69 0.31
N SER A 111 0.57 -3.76 0.13
CA SER A 111 0.01 -4.11 -1.17
C SER A 111 -0.89 -2.99 -1.73
N ASP A 112 -1.74 -2.39 -0.89
CA ASP A 112 -2.60 -1.26 -1.27
C ASP A 112 -1.76 -0.04 -1.68
N LYS A 113 -0.67 0.25 -0.94
CA LYS A 113 0.25 1.33 -1.27
C LYS A 113 0.95 1.09 -2.61
N ASP A 114 1.40 -0.13 -2.85
CA ASP A 114 2.07 -0.49 -4.11
C ASP A 114 1.10 -0.39 -5.30
N ALA A 115 -0.16 -0.81 -5.12
CA ALA A 115 -1.21 -0.62 -6.12
C ALA A 115 -1.43 0.86 -6.47
N LEU A 116 -1.48 1.75 -5.46
CA LEU A 116 -1.57 3.20 -5.67
C LEU A 116 -0.33 3.76 -6.38
N GLU A 117 0.87 3.24 -6.12
CA GLU A 117 2.08 3.65 -6.84
C GLU A 117 2.07 3.21 -8.30
N HIS A 118 1.59 2.00 -8.58
CA HIS A 118 1.39 1.50 -9.94
C HIS A 118 0.36 2.34 -10.68
N GLU A 119 -0.78 2.64 -10.05
CA GLU A 119 -1.80 3.52 -10.60
C GLU A 119 -1.21 4.89 -10.94
N ARG A 120 -0.44 5.49 -10.02
CA ARG A 120 0.22 6.80 -10.24
C ARG A 120 1.17 6.77 -11.43
N LYS A 121 1.98 5.72 -11.56
CA LYS A 121 2.92 5.55 -12.69
C LYS A 121 2.17 5.39 -14.01
N ALA A 122 1.12 4.59 -14.01
CA ALA A 122 0.28 4.36 -15.19
C ALA A 122 -0.44 5.63 -15.65
N LEU A 123 -1.09 6.35 -14.74
CA LEU A 123 -1.77 7.61 -15.03
C LEU A 123 -0.80 8.68 -15.51
N LYS A 124 0.37 8.80 -14.87
CA LYS A 124 1.42 9.72 -15.32
C LYS A 124 1.83 9.44 -16.77
N ALA A 125 2.14 8.19 -17.08
CA ALA A 125 2.54 7.80 -18.43
C ALA A 125 1.41 8.00 -19.46
N ALA A 126 0.15 7.76 -19.08
CA ALA A 126 -1.00 8.00 -19.94
C ALA A 126 -1.17 9.50 -20.25
N LEU A 127 -1.11 10.35 -19.23
CA LEU A 127 -1.21 11.81 -19.38
C LEU A 127 -0.05 12.36 -20.20
N GLU A 128 1.20 11.92 -19.95
CA GLU A 128 2.36 12.34 -20.74
C GLU A 128 2.21 12.00 -22.23
N ARG A 129 1.68 10.81 -22.55
CA ARG A 129 1.40 10.41 -23.93
C ARG A 129 0.31 11.25 -24.57
N GLU A 130 -0.78 11.51 -23.83
CA GLU A 130 -1.88 12.34 -24.34
C GLU A 130 -1.45 13.77 -24.60
N TYR A 131 -0.71 14.39 -23.67
CA TYR A 131 -0.18 15.73 -23.87
C TYR A 131 0.86 15.79 -24.99
N ALA A 132 1.72 14.77 -25.14
CA ALA A 132 2.64 14.69 -26.28
C ALA A 132 1.88 14.66 -27.62
N ALA A 133 0.83 13.83 -27.73
CA ALA A 133 0.01 13.76 -28.94
C ALA A 133 -0.72 15.09 -29.24
N ILE A 134 -1.22 15.79 -28.21
CA ILE A 134 -1.83 17.11 -28.36
C ILE A 134 -0.79 18.12 -28.87
N ILE A 135 0.40 18.14 -28.29
CA ILE A 135 1.49 19.04 -28.69
C ILE A 135 1.91 18.76 -30.14
N GLU A 136 2.11 17.49 -30.51
CA GLU A 136 2.44 17.09 -31.87
C GLU A 136 1.39 17.58 -32.87
N ARG A 137 0.10 17.35 -32.57
CA ARG A 137 -1.00 17.81 -33.43
C ARG A 137 -1.00 19.33 -33.61
N VAL A 138 -0.86 20.09 -32.52
CA VAL A 138 -0.83 21.56 -32.57
C VAL A 138 0.37 22.06 -33.37
N LEU A 139 1.53 21.41 -33.25
CA LEU A 139 2.72 21.75 -34.03
C LEU A 139 2.52 21.44 -35.52
N THR A 140 1.94 20.29 -35.86
CA THR A 140 1.62 19.92 -37.25
C THR A 140 0.59 20.86 -37.87
N ASP A 141 -0.50 21.15 -37.16
CA ASP A 141 -1.55 22.08 -37.60
C ASP A 141 -0.96 23.47 -37.87
N ARG A 142 -0.05 23.94 -37.02
CA ARG A 142 0.67 25.19 -37.21
C ARG A 142 1.58 25.17 -38.43
N GLN A 143 2.35 24.10 -38.64
CA GLN A 143 3.22 23.95 -39.81
C GLN A 143 2.42 23.95 -41.13
N ILE A 144 1.27 23.27 -41.15
CA ILE A 144 0.35 23.26 -42.29
C ILE A 144 -0.19 24.67 -42.53
N ALA A 145 -0.67 25.36 -41.48
CA ALA A 145 -1.17 26.72 -41.60
C ALA A 145 -0.11 27.69 -42.14
N GLU A 146 1.14 27.57 -41.69
CA GLU A 146 2.26 28.37 -42.19
C GLU A 146 2.65 28.03 -43.64
N ALA A 147 2.55 26.77 -44.06
CA ALA A 147 2.81 26.35 -45.45
C ALA A 147 1.74 26.87 -46.41
N VAL A 148 0.47 26.80 -46.00
CA VAL A 148 -0.67 27.35 -46.74
C VAL A 148 -0.55 28.88 -46.86
N ALA A 149 -0.20 29.58 -45.77
CA ALA A 149 -0.01 31.03 -45.77
C ALA A 149 1.16 31.49 -46.66
N ARG A 150 2.18 30.65 -46.86
CA ARG A 150 3.32 30.91 -47.74
C ARG A 150 3.09 30.51 -49.21
N GLY A 151 1.88 30.08 -49.56
CA GLY A 151 1.51 29.71 -50.94
C GLY A 151 2.10 28.36 -51.42
N GLY A 152 2.62 27.54 -50.52
CA GLY A 152 3.26 26.26 -50.86
C GLY A 152 2.27 25.11 -50.97
N ARG A 153 2.35 24.33 -52.06
CA ARG A 153 1.73 23.00 -52.15
C ARG A 153 2.29 22.11 -51.03
N VAL A 154 1.42 21.64 -50.14
CA VAL A 154 1.73 20.53 -49.24
C VAL A 154 1.64 19.26 -50.09
N VAL A 155 2.79 18.64 -50.39
CA VAL A 155 2.82 17.31 -51.02
C VAL A 155 2.63 16.28 -49.92
N ALA A 156 1.60 15.45 -50.08
CA ALA A 156 1.22 14.37 -49.19
C ALA A 156 2.27 13.24 -49.13
#